data_AF-U5CXV5-F1
#
_entry.id   AF-U5CXV5-F1
#
_cell.length_a   1.000
_cell.length_b   1.000
_cell.length_c   1.000
_cell.angle_alpha   90.00
_cell.angle_beta   90.00
_cell.angle_gamma   90.00
#
_symmetry.space_group_name_H-M   'P 1'
#
loop_
_entity.id
_entity.type
_entity.pdbx_description
1 polymer ?
#
loop_
_entity_poly.entity_id
_entity_poly.type
_entity_poly.pdbx_seq_one_letter_code
_entity_poly.pdbx_strand_id
1 'polypeptide(L)'
;MGVAGHPWVVLGYFNTVRYQAEKVGGNCISLSRLLDVNSCFDDCRLVDCQASGNFRYWSNHQDEDDRIFCRLDRVLVNVEFIRNSSNSCCLTLLPGSRRVTLLLAVPGLGMKEFKPRV
;
A
#
# COMPACT_ATOMS: atom_id res chain seq x y z
N MET A 1 15.13 -5.66 11.53
CA MET A 1 14.26 -6.19 12.60
C MET A 1 13.52 -5.02 13.21
N GLY A 2 12.18 -5.07 13.28
CA GLY A 2 11.39 -4.05 13.98
C GLY A 2 11.69 -4.05 15.48
N VAL A 3 11.57 -2.89 16.12
CA VAL A 3 11.71 -2.77 17.58
C VAL A 3 10.57 -3.55 18.23
N ALA A 4 10.89 -4.55 19.04
CA ALA A 4 9.88 -5.39 19.68
C ALA A 4 8.88 -4.52 20.47
N GLY A 5 7.60 -4.81 20.33
CA GLY A 5 6.51 -4.14 21.04
C GLY A 5 6.07 -2.76 20.51
N HIS A 6 6.67 -2.24 19.42
CA HIS A 6 6.29 -0.93 18.89
C HIS A 6 5.54 -1.04 17.54
N PRO A 7 4.44 -0.29 17.37
CA PRO A 7 3.72 -0.24 16.10
C PRO A 7 4.55 0.50 15.04
N TRP A 8 4.63 -0.04 13.83
CA TRP A 8 5.33 0.59 12.71
C TRP A 8 4.60 0.39 11.39
N VAL A 9 4.91 1.29 10.45
CA VAL A 9 4.30 1.36 9.12
C VAL A 9 5.40 1.56 8.09
N VAL A 10 5.32 0.81 6.99
CA VAL A 10 6.09 0.99 5.76
C VAL A 10 5.13 1.47 4.67
N LEU A 11 5.47 2.60 4.08
CA LEU A 11 4.67 3.26 3.07
C LEU A 11 5.52 3.44 1.82
N GLY A 12 4.98 3.11 0.65
CA GLY A 12 5.71 3.40 -0.58
C GLY A 12 5.10 2.80 -1.83
N TYR A 13 5.80 3.10 -2.93
CA TYR A 13 5.57 2.53 -4.24
C TYR A 13 6.39 1.26 -4.37
N PHE A 14 5.72 0.09 -4.30
CA PHE A 14 6.40 -1.21 -4.36
C PHE A 14 6.60 -1.70 -5.80
N ASN A 15 6.02 -1.00 -6.78
CA ASN A 15 6.02 -1.37 -8.19
C ASN A 15 5.57 -2.82 -8.43
N THR A 16 4.71 -3.35 -7.57
CA THR A 16 4.22 -4.73 -7.66
C THR A 16 2.79 -4.87 -7.17
N VAL A 17 2.09 -5.80 -7.81
CA VAL A 17 0.74 -6.26 -7.51
C VAL A 17 0.81 -7.49 -6.61
N ARG A 18 -0.10 -7.58 -5.63
CA ARG A 18 -0.23 -8.67 -4.65
C ARG A 18 -1.28 -9.67 -5.11
N TYR A 19 -2.30 -9.21 -5.83
CA TYR A 19 -3.36 -10.05 -6.39
C TYR A 19 -3.64 -9.69 -7.85
N GLN A 20 -4.08 -10.66 -8.65
CA GLN A 20 -4.48 -10.41 -10.04
C GLN A 20 -5.62 -9.37 -10.13
N ALA A 21 -6.53 -9.35 -9.16
CA ALA A 21 -7.63 -8.38 -9.09
C ALA A 21 -7.17 -6.91 -8.94
N GLU A 22 -5.91 -6.69 -8.55
CA GLU A 22 -5.32 -5.34 -8.48
C GLU A 22 -4.83 -4.82 -9.83
N LYS A 23 -4.95 -5.63 -10.90
CA LYS A 23 -4.58 -5.29 -12.27
C LYS A 23 -5.75 -5.48 -13.23
N VAL A 24 -6.03 -4.46 -14.04
CA VAL A 24 -7.02 -4.46 -15.11
C VAL A 24 -6.33 -4.17 -16.44
N GLY A 25 -6.74 -4.85 -17.52
CA GLY A 25 -6.14 -4.75 -18.85
C GLY A 25 -4.81 -5.50 -18.98
N GLY A 26 -4.29 -5.66 -20.20
CA GLY A 26 -3.03 -6.35 -20.52
C GLY A 26 -2.94 -7.82 -20.03
N ASN A 27 -1.73 -8.38 -20.05
CA ASN A 27 -1.51 -9.79 -19.67
C ASN A 27 -1.76 -10.08 -18.18
N CYS A 28 -2.18 -11.32 -17.89
CA CYS A 28 -2.23 -11.84 -16.52
C CYS A 28 -0.83 -11.86 -15.89
N ILE A 29 -0.77 -11.59 -14.59
CA ILE A 29 0.46 -11.72 -13.81
C ILE A 29 0.69 -13.21 -13.54
N SER A 30 1.94 -13.67 -13.64
CA SER A 30 2.27 -15.05 -13.33
C SER A 30 1.98 -15.38 -11.86
N LEU A 31 1.42 -16.57 -11.62
CA LEU A 31 1.13 -17.03 -10.26
C LEU A 31 2.39 -17.06 -9.39
N SER A 32 3.53 -17.46 -9.94
CA SER A 32 4.82 -17.45 -9.24
C SER A 32 5.17 -16.06 -8.71
N ARG A 33 5.01 -15.02 -9.51
CA ARG A 33 5.33 -13.64 -9.10
C ARG A 33 4.39 -13.14 -8.01
N LEU A 34 3.11 -13.51 -8.07
CA LEU A 34 2.17 -13.20 -7.01
C LEU A 34 2.55 -13.92 -5.71
N LEU A 35 2.93 -15.20 -5.79
CA LEU A 35 3.39 -15.97 -4.64
C LEU A 35 4.64 -15.36 -4.02
N ASP A 36 5.66 -15.02 -4.80
CA ASP A 36 6.91 -14.42 -4.30
C ASP A 36 6.65 -13.13 -3.51
N VAL A 37 5.77 -12.27 -4.03
CA VAL A 37 5.40 -11.01 -3.35
C VAL A 37 4.65 -11.28 -2.04
N ASN A 38 3.69 -12.21 -2.06
CA ASN A 38 2.92 -12.55 -0.86
C ASN A 38 3.82 -13.20 0.20
N SER A 39 4.66 -14.17 -0.18
CA SER A 39 5.62 -14.81 0.71
C SER A 39 6.60 -13.81 1.32
N CYS A 40 7.12 -12.85 0.53
CA CYS A 40 7.98 -11.79 1.06
C CYS A 40 7.27 -10.97 2.15
N PHE A 41 6.00 -10.61 1.94
CA PHE A 41 5.23 -9.88 2.95
C PHE A 41 4.98 -10.73 4.19
N ASP A 42 4.64 -12.00 4.02
CA ASP A 42 4.36 -12.91 5.11
C ASP A 42 5.62 -13.22 5.94
N ASP A 43 6.76 -13.48 5.29
CA ASP A 43 8.07 -13.69 5.92
C ASP A 43 8.52 -12.46 6.72
N CYS A 44 8.25 -11.26 6.19
CA CYS A 44 8.52 -10.00 6.87
C CYS A 44 7.48 -9.64 7.94
N ARG A 45 6.42 -10.45 8.11
CA ARG A 45 5.27 -10.20 9.00
C ARG A 45 4.60 -8.85 8.72
N LEU A 46 4.50 -8.51 7.43
CA LEU A 46 3.89 -7.30 6.90
C LEU A 46 2.42 -7.57 6.56
N VAL A 47 1.53 -6.77 7.13
CA VAL A 47 0.10 -6.81 6.80
C VAL A 47 -0.22 -5.63 5.90
N ASP A 48 -0.88 -5.88 4.76
CA ASP A 48 -1.37 -4.82 3.89
C ASP A 48 -2.59 -4.17 4.55
N CYS A 49 -2.39 -2.96 5.06
CA CYS A 49 -3.43 -2.16 5.66
C CYS A 49 -4.23 -1.51 4.52
N GLN A 50 -5.26 -2.20 4.05
CA GLN A 50 -6.15 -1.66 3.03
C GLN A 50 -6.91 -0.47 3.61
N ALA A 51 -6.50 0.71 3.19
CA ALA A 51 -7.19 1.94 3.52
C ALA A 51 -8.60 1.96 2.92
N SER A 52 -9.59 2.45 3.65
CA SER A 52 -10.88 2.82 3.08
C SER A 52 -10.71 4.09 2.25
N GLY A 53 -10.69 3.97 0.92
CA GLY A 53 -10.55 5.13 0.04
C GLY A 53 -10.26 4.76 -1.42
N ASN A 54 -10.34 5.76 -2.30
CA ASN A 54 -10.11 5.62 -3.73
C ASN A 54 -8.62 5.33 -3.99
N PHE A 55 -8.22 4.06 -4.09
CA PHE A 55 -6.85 3.68 -4.42
C PHE A 55 -6.46 4.32 -5.75
N ARG A 56 -5.34 5.05 -5.77
CA ARG A 56 -4.77 5.50 -7.04
C ARG A 56 -4.24 4.27 -7.77
N TYR A 57 -4.94 3.90 -8.82
CA TYR A 57 -4.41 3.00 -9.82
C TYR A 57 -3.38 3.77 -10.63
N TRP A 58 -2.17 3.23 -10.76
CA TRP A 58 -1.25 3.63 -11.82
C TRP A 58 -1.86 3.20 -13.15
N SER A 59 -1.73 4.03 -14.19
CA SER A 59 -2.11 3.68 -15.55
C SER A 59 -0.95 3.89 -16.51
N ASN A 60 -0.89 3.06 -17.55
CA ASN A 60 0.03 3.27 -18.68
C ASN A 60 -0.42 4.41 -19.62
N HIS A 61 -1.59 5.01 -19.37
CA HIS A 61 -2.16 6.13 -20.15
C HIS A 61 -2.34 5.86 -21.65
N GLN A 62 -2.49 4.59 -22.02
CA GLN A 62 -2.78 4.21 -23.40
C GLN A 62 -4.29 4.29 -23.71
N ASP A 63 -4.62 4.12 -24.98
CA ASP A 63 -6.00 4.04 -25.48
C ASP A 63 -6.73 2.84 -24.88
N GLU A 64 -8.05 2.84 -24.95
CA GLU A 64 -8.89 1.94 -24.14
C GLU A 64 -8.55 0.46 -24.28
N ASP A 65 -8.22 0.01 -25.50
CA ASP A 65 -7.88 -1.39 -25.79
C ASP A 65 -6.55 -1.84 -25.15
N ASP A 66 -5.59 -0.93 -25.01
CA ASP A 66 -4.26 -1.19 -24.44
C ASP A 66 -4.09 -0.61 -23.03
N ARG A 67 -5.17 -0.07 -22.44
CA ARG A 67 -5.13 0.60 -21.15
C ARG A 67 -4.96 -0.42 -20.03
N ILE A 68 -3.90 -0.22 -19.25
CA ILE A 68 -3.61 -1.00 -18.05
C ILE A 68 -3.81 -0.12 -16.83
N PHE A 69 -4.43 -0.68 -15.80
CA PHE A 69 -4.52 -0.11 -14.46
C PHE A 69 -3.93 -1.07 -13.43
N CYS A 70 -3.09 -0.58 -12.52
CA CYS A 70 -2.46 -1.38 -11.47
C CYS A 70 -2.45 -0.64 -10.12
N ARG A 71 -2.74 -1.32 -9.02
CA ARG A 71 -2.46 -0.80 -7.67
C ARG A 71 -1.01 -1.11 -7.29
N LEU A 72 -0.17 -0.08 -7.18
CA LEU A 72 1.28 -0.22 -6.95
C LEU A 72 1.76 0.43 -5.63
N ASP A 73 0.95 1.32 -5.06
CA ASP A 73 1.19 1.93 -3.75
C ASP A 73 0.60 1.05 -2.63
N ARG A 74 1.35 0.89 -1.53
CA ARG A 74 0.90 0.10 -0.38
C ARG A 74 1.23 0.76 0.95
N VAL A 75 0.39 0.41 1.93
CA VAL A 75 0.60 0.66 3.35
C VAL A 75 0.78 -0.69 4.02
N LEU A 76 2.00 -1.02 4.40
CA LEU A 76 2.30 -2.25 5.11
C LEU A 76 2.56 -1.94 6.58
N VAL A 77 1.99 -2.73 7.48
CA VAL A 77 2.06 -2.49 8.92
C VAL A 77 2.46 -3.76 9.64
N ASN A 78 2.97 -3.64 10.86
CA ASN A 78 3.10 -4.82 11.72
C ASN A 78 1.81 -5.11 12.50
N VAL A 79 1.78 -6.30 13.10
CA VAL A 79 0.67 -6.74 13.95
C VAL A 79 0.41 -5.82 15.15
N GLU A 80 1.45 -5.19 15.71
CA GLU A 80 1.29 -4.26 16.84
C GLU A 80 0.54 -2.99 16.43
N PHE A 81 0.76 -2.52 15.20
CA PHE A 81 0.02 -1.38 14.65
C PHE A 81 -1.47 -1.69 14.51
N ILE A 82 -1.82 -2.91 14.07
CA ILE A 82 -3.22 -3.36 14.00
C ILE A 82 -3.83 -3.50 15.39
N ARG A 83 -3.12 -4.11 16.34
CA ARG A 83 -3.58 -4.29 17.72
C ARG A 83 -3.87 -2.96 18.42
N ASN A 84 -3.06 -1.94 18.15
CA ASN A 84 -3.17 -0.64 18.81
C ASN A 84 -4.12 0.34 18.08
N SER A 85 -4.46 0.06 16.83
CA SER A 85 -5.35 0.91 16.04
C SER A 85 -6.75 0.31 16.08
N SER A 86 -7.67 0.90 16.85
CA SER A 86 -9.04 0.42 17.09
C SER A 86 -9.98 0.47 15.87
N ASN A 87 -9.57 -0.14 14.75
CA ASN A 87 -10.36 -0.49 13.57
C ASN A 87 -10.38 0.47 12.36
N SER A 88 -9.52 1.48 12.25
CA SER A 88 -9.45 2.25 10.99
C SER A 88 -8.13 2.98 10.79
N CYS A 89 -7.40 2.61 9.74
CA CYS A 89 -6.32 3.43 9.19
C CYS A 89 -6.86 4.09 7.94
N CYS A 90 -7.21 5.37 8.05
CA CYS A 90 -7.68 6.14 6.92
C CYS A 90 -6.46 6.73 6.18
N LEU A 91 -6.34 6.38 4.90
CA LEU A 91 -5.34 6.93 4.01
C LEU A 91 -6.00 7.96 3.10
N THR A 92 -5.68 9.22 3.30
CA THR A 92 -6.17 10.28 2.43
C THR A 92 -5.05 10.77 1.54
N LEU A 93 -5.24 10.66 0.23
CA LEU A 93 -4.40 11.32 -0.76
C LEU A 93 -4.82 12.78 -0.85
N LEU A 94 -3.89 13.71 -0.60
CA LEU A 94 -4.17 15.13 -0.80
C LEU A 94 -4.49 15.42 -2.28
N PRO A 95 -5.55 16.21 -2.57
CA PRO A 95 -5.84 16.64 -3.94
C PRO A 95 -4.63 17.35 -4.56
N GLY A 96 -4.29 17.01 -5.80
CA GLY A 96 -3.25 17.72 -6.58
C GLY A 96 -1.80 17.25 -6.38
N SER A 97 -1.49 16.40 -5.41
CA SER A 97 -0.11 15.89 -5.25
C SER A 97 0.15 14.75 -6.24
N ARG A 98 1.12 14.93 -7.17
CA ARG A 98 1.67 13.83 -8.01
C ARG A 98 2.48 12.82 -7.20
N ARG A 99 2.89 13.19 -5.98
CA ARG A 99 3.60 12.34 -5.03
C ARG A 99 2.60 11.85 -4.00
N VAL A 100 2.65 10.57 -3.65
CA VAL A 100 1.81 9.96 -2.62
C VAL A 100 2.18 10.61 -1.27
N THR A 101 1.46 11.68 -0.90
CA THR A 101 1.57 12.28 0.43
C THR A 101 0.63 11.52 1.34
N LEU A 102 1.19 10.96 2.40
CA LEU A 102 0.51 10.06 3.30
C LEU A 102 0.29 10.74 4.63
N LEU A 103 -0.95 10.69 5.11
CA LEU A 103 -1.31 11.11 6.44
C LEU A 103 -1.70 9.87 7.23
N LEU A 104 -0.82 9.45 8.14
CA LEU A 104 -1.07 8.34 9.03
C LEU A 104 -1.78 8.87 10.28
N ALA A 105 -3.08 8.60 10.42
CA ALA A 105 -3.80 8.83 11.65
C ALA A 105 -3.60 7.63 12.58
N VAL A 106 -2.78 7.78 13.61
CA VAL A 106 -2.57 6.76 14.66
C VAL A 106 -3.34 7.21 15.91
N PRO A 107 -4.28 6.40 16.44
CA PRO A 107 -4.94 6.71 17.71
C PRO A 107 -3.89 6.95 18.81
N GLY A 108 -3.97 8.11 19.49
CA GLY A 108 -3.05 8.48 20.57
C GLY A 108 -1.72 9.13 20.14
N LEU A 109 -1.35 9.14 18.85
CA LEU A 109 -0.12 9.78 18.37
C LEU A 109 -0.35 11.04 17.51
N GLY A 110 -1.62 11.36 17.22
CA GLY A 110 -2.01 12.43 16.31
C GLY A 110 -1.74 12.09 14.84
N MET A 111 -2.17 12.99 13.95
CA MET A 111 -1.88 12.88 12.52
C MET A 111 -0.43 13.28 12.26
N LYS A 112 0.38 12.40 11.65
CA LYS A 112 1.74 12.74 11.21
C LYS A 112 1.83 12.67 9.69
N GLU A 113 2.23 13.79 9.08
CA GLU A 113 2.57 13.85 7.67
C GLU A 113 3.94 13.19 7.46
N PHE A 114 4.00 12.19 6.57
CA PHE A 114 5.27 11.59 6.18
C PHE A 114 5.68 12.14 4.82
N LYS A 115 6.72 12.98 4.79
CA LYS A 115 7.36 13.44 3.55
C LYS A 115 8.55 12.52 3.27
N PRO A 116 8.48 11.61 2.28
CA PRO A 116 9.66 10.86 1.88
C PRO A 116 10.72 11.84 1.39
N ARG A 117 11.90 11.83 2.04
CA ARG A 117 13.08 12.51 1.52
C ARG A 117 13.58 11.64 0.37
N VAL A 118 13.37 12.12 -0.85
CA VAL A 118 14.07 11.63 -2.05
C VAL A 118 15.50 12.14 -1.97
#